data_AF-A0A7C2L7S9-F1
#
_entry.id   AF-A0A7C2L7S9-F1
#
_cell.length_a   1.000
_cell.length_b   1.000
_cell.length_c   1.000
_cell.angle_alpha   90.00
_cell.angle_beta   90.00
_cell.angle_gamma   90.00
#
_symmetry.space_group_name_H-M   'P 1'
#
loop_
_entity.id
_entity.type
_entity.pdbx_description
1 polymer ?
#
loop_
_entity_poly.entity_id
_entity_poly.type
_entity_poly.pdbx_seq_one_letter_code
_entity_poly.pdbx_strand_id
1 'polypeptide(L)'
;MRRDYQRFREQGAEVVLIGQGDVEQTRAFCQERAAPFPCLADPDRKAYAAYGLGAGTPAQIFGWRVWWRGFHAMRRGYAAGKPVGDVRQMPGLFIVDRAGIIRFIHRYRDIADNPPNELLLEHLARLRG
;
A
#
# COMPACT_ATOMS: atom_id res chain seq x y z
N MET A 1 7.08 5.01 0.74
CA MET A 1 6.22 6.20 0.61
C MET A 1 6.54 7.32 1.57
N ARG A 2 6.20 7.27 2.88
CA ARG A 2 6.31 8.41 3.81
C ARG A 2 7.63 9.20 3.73
N ARG A 3 8.78 8.51 3.73
CA ARG A 3 10.11 9.13 3.70
C ARG A 3 10.41 9.88 2.41
N ASP A 4 9.85 9.43 1.28
CA ASP A 4 10.10 10.00 -0.05
C ASP A 4 8.88 10.78 -0.56
N TYR A 5 7.95 11.17 0.31
CA TYR A 5 6.71 11.82 -0.11
C TYR A 5 6.95 13.10 -0.92
N GLN A 6 7.92 13.92 -0.51
CA GLN A 6 8.31 15.13 -1.26
C GLN A 6 8.84 14.80 -2.66
N ARG A 7 9.59 13.72 -2.82
CA ARG A 7 10.10 13.29 -4.13
C ARG A 7 8.97 12.90 -5.08
N PHE A 8 7.91 12.26 -4.58
CA PHE A 8 6.71 11.99 -5.38
C PHE A 8 6.00 13.29 -5.79
N ARG A 9 5.89 14.24 -4.86
CA ARG A 9 5.29 15.57 -5.11
C ARG A 9 6.08 16.38 -6.14
N GLU A 10 7.41 16.37 -6.09
CA GLU A 10 8.31 16.98 -7.08
C GLU A 10 8.14 16.35 -8.47
N GLN A 11 7.87 15.05 -8.52
CA GLN A 11 7.47 14.34 -9.74
C GLN A 11 6.02 14.66 -10.18
N GLY A 12 5.31 15.55 -9.50
CA GLY A 12 3.95 15.96 -9.86
C GLY A 12 2.90 14.90 -9.55
N ALA A 13 3.23 13.92 -8.71
CA ALA A 13 2.34 12.86 -8.26
C ALA A 13 1.88 13.10 -6.82
N GLU A 14 0.63 12.73 -6.55
CA GLU A 14 0.09 12.65 -5.19
C GLU A 14 0.11 11.19 -4.74
N VAL A 15 0.40 10.95 -3.47
CA VAL A 15 0.27 9.62 -2.87
C VAL A 15 -1.08 9.58 -2.16
N VAL A 16 -1.86 8.51 -2.35
CA VAL A 16 -3.11 8.31 -1.61
C VAL A 16 -3.11 6.90 -1.04
N LEU A 17 -3.39 6.78 0.25
CA LEU A 17 -3.59 5.49 0.90
C LEU A 17 -5.08 5.19 0.95
N ILE A 18 -5.46 3.98 0.53
CA ILE A 18 -6.82 3.46 0.68
C ILE A 18 -6.75 2.27 1.63
N GLY A 19 -7.52 2.33 2.71
CA GLY A 19 -7.55 1.30 3.75
C GLY A 19 -8.96 0.73 3.94
N GLN A 20 -9.05 -0.55 4.29
CA GLN A 20 -10.32 -1.25 4.53
C GLN A 20 -10.96 -0.97 5.91
N GLY A 21 -10.35 -0.10 6.73
CA GLY A 21 -10.95 0.32 7.99
C GLY A 21 -12.09 1.30 7.74
N ASP A 22 -12.94 1.50 8.75
CA ASP A 22 -13.85 2.65 8.75
C ASP A 22 -13.08 3.98 8.84
N VAL A 23 -13.81 5.10 8.84
CA VAL A 23 -13.21 6.45 8.88
C VAL A 23 -12.38 6.67 10.13
N GLU A 24 -12.83 6.19 11.29
CA GLU A 24 -12.13 6.40 12.57
C GLU A 24 -10.87 5.55 12.63
N GLN A 25 -10.95 4.27 12.25
CA GLN A 25 -9.83 3.34 12.18
C GLN A 25 -8.77 3.81 11.18
N THR A 26 -9.19 4.24 10.00
CA THR A 26 -8.28 4.75 8.95
C THR A 26 -7.58 6.02 9.42
N ARG A 27 -8.32 6.94 10.07
CA ARG A 27 -7.75 8.15 10.66
C ARG A 27 -6.72 7.81 11.73
N ALA A 28 -7.07 6.95 12.69
CA ALA A 28 -6.17 6.54 13.77
C ALA A 28 -4.89 5.90 13.23
N PHE A 29 -5.01 4.97 12.27
CA PHE A 29 -3.88 4.32 11.62
C PHE A 29 -2.94 5.33 10.94
N CYS A 30 -3.49 6.29 10.19
CA CYS A 30 -2.68 7.26 9.48
C CYS A 30 -2.02 8.29 10.41
N GLN A 31 -2.67 8.66 11.50
CA GLN A 31 -2.08 9.50 12.54
C GLN A 31 -0.94 8.77 13.26
N GLU A 32 -1.16 7.53 13.71
CA GLU A 32 -0.13 6.70 14.35
C GLU A 32 1.09 6.50 13.44
N ARG A 33 0.84 6.30 12.14
CA ARG A 33 1.90 6.15 11.13
C ARG A 33 2.43 7.48 10.60
N ALA A 34 1.98 8.63 11.12
CA ALA A 34 2.36 9.96 10.64
C ALA A 34 2.36 10.05 9.11
N ALA A 35 1.29 9.55 8.47
CA ALA A 35 1.16 9.55 7.02
C ALA A 35 1.02 11.01 6.53
N PRO A 36 1.94 11.51 5.69
CA PRO A 36 1.93 12.90 5.24
C PRO A 36 1.01 13.12 4.03
N PHE A 37 0.27 12.09 3.63
CA PHE A 37 -0.58 12.05 2.44
C PHE A 37 -2.01 11.66 2.83
N PRO A 38 -3.01 11.95 1.98
CA PRO A 38 -4.40 11.57 2.22
C PRO A 38 -4.59 10.07 2.46
N CYS A 39 -5.46 9.76 3.43
CA CYS A 39 -5.92 8.41 3.72
C CYS A 39 -7.43 8.32 3.56
N LEU A 40 -7.88 7.40 2.73
CA LEU A 40 -9.29 7.15 2.41
C LEU A 40 -9.72 5.82 3.02
N ALA A 41 -10.90 5.82 3.62
CA ALA A 41 -11.55 4.62 4.15
C ALA A 41 -12.41 3.96 3.07
N ASP A 42 -12.27 2.66 2.91
CA ASP A 42 -13.05 1.80 2.01
C ASP A 42 -13.50 0.53 2.75
N PRO A 43 -14.40 0.66 3.76
CA PRO A 43 -14.82 -0.47 4.60
C PRO A 43 -15.51 -1.58 3.79
N ASP A 44 -16.15 -1.24 2.68
CA ASP A 44 -16.80 -2.19 1.77
C ASP A 44 -15.81 -2.84 0.78
N ARG A 45 -14.55 -2.41 0.77
CA ARG A 45 -13.49 -2.86 -0.14
C ARG A 45 -13.83 -2.71 -1.64
N LYS A 46 -14.62 -1.69 -1.99
CA LYS A 46 -15.05 -1.41 -3.36
C LYS A 46 -13.87 -1.06 -4.26
N ALA A 47 -12.90 -0.30 -3.75
CA ALA A 47 -11.68 0.03 -4.49
C ALA A 47 -10.81 -1.21 -4.71
N TYR A 48 -10.67 -2.07 -3.70
CA TYR A 48 -9.93 -3.33 -3.85
C TYR A 48 -10.55 -4.19 -4.96
N ALA A 49 -11.87 -4.38 -4.96
CA ALA A 49 -12.57 -5.13 -5.99
C ALA A 49 -12.41 -4.50 -7.39
N ALA A 50 -12.61 -3.19 -7.51
CA ALA A 50 -12.49 -2.46 -8.79
C ALA A 50 -11.08 -2.54 -9.39
N TYR A 51 -10.05 -2.63 -8.54
CA TYR A 51 -8.65 -2.73 -8.95
C TYR A 51 -8.16 -4.19 -9.08
N GLY A 52 -9.07 -5.16 -8.91
CA GLY A 52 -8.78 -6.60 -9.03
C GLY A 52 -7.85 -7.09 -7.93
N LEU A 53 -8.03 -6.60 -6.70
CA LEU A 53 -7.35 -7.08 -5.49
C LEU A 53 -8.33 -7.92 -4.66
N GLY A 54 -8.05 -9.22 -4.57
CA GLY A 54 -8.86 -10.17 -3.81
C GLY A 54 -8.22 -10.64 -2.50
N ALA A 55 -8.86 -11.63 -1.87
CA ALA A 55 -8.27 -12.36 -0.76
C ALA A 55 -7.04 -13.16 -1.24
N GLY A 56 -5.99 -13.17 -0.42
CA GLY A 56 -4.77 -13.93 -0.65
C GLY A 56 -4.99 -15.41 -0.38
N THR A 57 -4.26 -16.25 -1.11
CA THR A 57 -4.19 -17.67 -0.79
C THR A 57 -3.40 -17.89 0.53
N PRO A 58 -3.58 -19.02 1.23
CA PRO A 58 -2.82 -19.30 2.45
C PRO A 58 -1.30 -19.21 2.27
N ALA A 59 -0.78 -19.59 1.10
CA ALA A 59 0.64 -19.46 0.78
C ALA A 59 1.11 -17.99 0.67
N GLN A 60 0.24 -17.07 0.28
CA GLN A 60 0.58 -15.64 0.18
C GLN A 60 0.52 -14.92 1.54
N ILE A 61 -0.29 -15.44 2.46
CA ILE A 61 -0.50 -14.85 3.79
C ILE A 61 0.46 -15.45 4.83
N PHE A 62 0.68 -16.76 4.78
CA PHE A 62 1.46 -17.52 5.78
C PHE A 62 2.67 -18.23 5.17
N GLY A 63 3.01 -17.95 3.92
CA GLY A 63 4.13 -18.59 3.24
C GLY A 63 5.47 -18.34 3.92
N TRP A 64 6.45 -19.21 3.64
CA TRP A 64 7.77 -19.18 4.26
C TRP A 64 8.41 -17.78 4.22
N ARG A 65 8.31 -17.06 3.09
CA ARG A 65 8.84 -15.69 2.94
C ARG A 65 8.23 -14.67 3.91
N VAL A 66 6.93 -14.77 4.20
CA VAL A 66 6.25 -13.89 5.16
C VAL A 66 6.78 -14.16 6.57
N TRP A 67 6.96 -15.43 6.93
CA TRP A 67 7.55 -15.82 8.21
C TRP A 67 9.00 -15.32 8.38
N TRP A 68 9.86 -15.48 7.36
CA TRP A 68 11.24 -14.98 7.39
C TRP A 68 11.34 -13.46 7.49
N ARG A 69 10.45 -12.72 6.82
CA ARG A 69 10.39 -11.25 6.94
C ARG A 69 9.78 -10.78 8.24
N GLY A 70 8.79 -11.50 8.79
CA GLY A 70 8.26 -11.25 10.14
C GLY A 70 9.35 -11.36 11.20
N PHE A 71 10.18 -12.40 11.12
CA PHE A 71 11.37 -12.56 11.98
C PHE A 71 12.35 -11.38 11.83
N HIS A 72 12.61 -10.92 10.61
CA HIS A 72 13.50 -9.77 10.37
C HIS A 72 12.87 -8.42 10.79
N ALA A 73 11.54 -8.26 10.71
CA ALA A 73 10.83 -7.06 11.11
C ALA A 73 10.75 -6.92 12.65
N MET A 74 10.63 -8.03 13.37
CA MET A 74 10.75 -8.04 14.85
C MET A 74 12.12 -7.52 15.30
N ARG A 75 13.21 -7.88 14.61
CA ARG A 75 14.54 -7.29 14.88
C ARG A 75 14.63 -5.78 14.64
N ARG A 76 13.63 -5.17 13.98
CA ARG A 76 13.55 -3.73 13.68
C ARG A 76 12.48 -2.99 14.49
N GLY A 77 11.86 -3.65 15.49
CA GLY A 77 10.92 -3.01 16.41
C GLY A 77 9.54 -2.67 15.83
N TYR A 78 9.17 -3.25 14.68
CA TYR A 78 7.83 -3.06 14.11
C TYR A 78 6.84 -4.03 14.76
N ALA A 79 6.12 -3.59 15.80
CA ALA A 79 4.96 -4.31 16.30
C ALA A 79 3.76 -4.09 15.36
N ALA A 80 3.15 -5.18 14.88
CA ALA A 80 1.85 -5.11 14.22
C ALA A 80 0.78 -4.93 15.30
N GLY A 81 0.02 -3.84 15.25
CA GLY A 81 -1.15 -3.62 16.12
C GLY A 81 -2.28 -4.61 15.82
N LYS A 82 -3.43 -4.45 16.49
CA LYS A 82 -4.61 -5.28 16.22
C LYS A 82 -4.98 -5.23 14.73
N PRO A 83 -5.22 -6.37 14.07
CA PRO A 83 -5.62 -6.37 12.67
C PRO A 83 -6.95 -5.63 12.48
N VAL A 84 -7.00 -4.78 11.45
CA VAL A 84 -8.19 -4.03 11.04
C VAL A 84 -8.67 -4.57 9.69
N GLY A 85 -9.95 -4.92 9.61
CA GLY A 85 -10.58 -5.49 8.41
C GLY A 85 -10.24 -6.95 8.15
N ASP A 86 -10.44 -7.43 6.91
CA ASP A 86 -10.10 -8.80 6.51
C ASP A 86 -8.59 -8.93 6.33
N VAL A 87 -7.94 -9.70 7.20
CA VAL A 87 -6.49 -9.96 7.19
C VAL A 87 -6.01 -10.68 5.94
N ARG A 88 -6.92 -11.29 5.18
CA ARG A 88 -6.61 -11.97 3.92
C ARG A 88 -6.64 -11.02 2.74
N GLN A 89 -7.21 -9.82 2.87
CA GLN A 89 -7.29 -8.88 1.77
C GLN A 89 -5.89 -8.49 1.28
N MET A 90 -5.58 -8.76 0.01
CA MET A 90 -4.24 -8.48 -0.52
C MET A 90 -4.08 -6.99 -0.84
N PRO A 91 -2.92 -6.41 -0.50
CA PRO A 91 -2.57 -5.05 -0.91
C PRO A 91 -2.16 -4.98 -2.38
N GLY A 92 -2.16 -3.76 -2.91
CA GLY A 92 -1.68 -3.44 -4.24
C GLY A 92 -1.22 -2.00 -4.32
N LEU A 93 -0.49 -1.68 -5.38
CA LEU A 93 -0.06 -0.33 -5.68
C LEU A 93 -0.28 -0.03 -7.15
N PHE A 94 -0.83 1.15 -7.42
CA PHE A 94 -1.19 1.61 -8.75
C PHE A 94 -0.66 3.02 -8.97
N ILE A 95 -0.20 3.30 -10.19
CA ILE A 95 0.00 4.67 -10.66
C ILE A 95 -1.11 4.95 -11.64
N VAL A 96 -1.92 5.96 -11.35
CA VAL A 96 -3.02 6.43 -12.19
C VAL A 96 -2.66 7.82 -12.67
N ASP A 97 -2.76 8.07 -13.98
CA ASP A 97 -2.49 9.39 -14.53
C ASP A 97 -3.68 10.35 -14.43
N ARG A 98 -3.50 11.59 -14.91
CA ARG A 98 -4.54 12.63 -14.86
C ARG A 98 -5.77 12.34 -15.73
N ALA A 99 -5.65 11.43 -16.71
CA ALA A 99 -6.77 10.96 -17.52
C ALA A 99 -7.51 9.79 -16.85
N GLY A 100 -7.10 9.38 -15.65
CA GLY A 100 -7.69 8.24 -14.94
C GLY A 100 -7.20 6.89 -15.43
N ILE A 101 -6.14 6.84 -16.26
CA ILE A 101 -5.63 5.60 -16.81
C ILE A 101 -4.53 5.03 -15.91
N ILE A 102 -4.62 3.73 -15.64
CA ILE A 102 -3.58 3.00 -14.90
C ILE A 102 -2.33 2.87 -15.78
N ARG A 103 -1.21 3.41 -15.31
CA ARG A 103 0.10 3.38 -15.99
C ARG A 103 1.09 2.39 -15.37
N PHE A 104 0.81 1.95 -14.14
CA PHE A 104 1.60 0.94 -13.45
C PHE A 104 0.72 0.17 -12.47
N ILE A 105 0.97 -1.14 -12.36
CA ILE A 105 0.31 -2.03 -11.41
C ILE A 105 1.37 -2.90 -10.73
N HIS A 106 1.37 -2.89 -9.41
CA HIS A 106 2.07 -3.89 -8.60
C HIS A 106 1.08 -4.56 -7.66
N ARG A 107 0.61 -5.75 -8.04
CA ARG A 107 -0.15 -6.63 -7.16
C ARG A 107 0.83 -7.37 -6.26
N TYR A 108 0.64 -7.26 -4.95
CA TYR A 108 1.59 -7.82 -4.01
C TYR A 108 1.52 -9.35 -4.08
N ARG A 109 2.68 -10.00 -4.21
CA ARG A 109 2.74 -11.48 -4.17
C ARG A 109 2.46 -12.01 -2.77
N ASP A 110 2.89 -11.27 -1.75
CA ASP A 110 2.70 -11.55 -0.33
C ASP A 110 2.51 -10.22 0.44
N ILE A 111 2.03 -10.27 1.69
CA ILE A 111 1.71 -9.05 2.47
C ILE A 111 2.92 -8.12 2.71
N ALA A 112 4.14 -8.61 2.47
CA ALA A 112 5.38 -7.85 2.64
C ALA A 112 5.99 -7.37 1.30
N ASP A 113 5.37 -7.64 0.16
CA ASP A 113 5.91 -7.37 -1.19
C ASP A 113 5.74 -5.91 -1.65
N ASN A 114 6.25 -4.97 -0.85
CA ASN A 114 6.27 -3.55 -1.21
C ASN A 114 7.34 -3.29 -2.28
N PRO A 115 7.00 -2.64 -3.41
CA PRO A 115 8.02 -2.23 -4.39
C PRO A 115 8.90 -1.10 -3.82
N PRO A 116 10.18 -1.02 -4.23
CA PRO A 116 11.05 0.08 -3.82
C PRO A 116 10.54 1.41 -4.40
N ASN A 117 10.65 2.50 -3.62
CA ASN A 117 10.17 3.81 -4.07
C ASN A 117 10.88 4.31 -5.34
N GLU A 118 12.16 3.97 -5.54
CA GLU A 118 12.91 4.35 -6.76
C GLU A 118 12.24 3.83 -8.03
N LEU A 119 11.81 2.57 -8.05
CA LEU A 119 11.10 1.97 -9.19
C LEU A 119 9.86 2.79 -9.57
N LEU A 120 9.15 3.34 -8.57
CA LEU A 120 7.95 4.12 -8.79
C LEU A 120 8.26 5.53 -9.29
N LEU A 121 9.30 6.17 -8.74
CA LEU A 121 9.78 7.47 -9.20
C LEU A 121 10.28 7.40 -10.65
N GLU A 122 10.96 6.32 -11.04
CA GLU A 122 11.37 6.05 -12.42
C GLU A 122 10.16 5.88 -13.37
N HIS A 123 9.09 5.23 -12.92
CA HIS A 123 7.85 5.15 -13.70
C HIS A 123 7.20 6.52 -13.86
N LEU A 124 7.16 7.34 -12.81
CA LEU A 124 6.59 8.68 -12.87
C LEU A 124 7.39 9.61 -13.79
N ALA A 125 8.73 9.55 -13.75
CA ALA A 125 9.59 10.34 -14.63
C ALA A 125 9.31 10.04 -16.11
N ARG A 126 9.08 8.76 -16.46
CA ARG A 126 8.74 8.33 -17.83
C ARG A 126 7.38 8.79 -18.32
N LEU A 127 6.45 9.14 -17.44
CA LEU A 127 5.13 9.65 -17.81
C LEU A 127 5.12 11.16 -18.10
N ARG A 128 6.21 11.85 -17.76
CA ARG A 128 6.37 13.31 -17.95
C ARG A 128 7.14 13.68 -19.22
N GLY A 129 7.93 12.75 -19.75
CA GLY A 129 8.62 12.89 -21.03
C GLY A 129 7.72 12.46 -22.17
#